data_AF-A0A1V4K0E8-F1
#
_entry.id   AF-A0A1V4K0E8-F1
#
_cell.length_a   1.000
_cell.length_b   1.000
_cell.length_c   1.000
_cell.angle_alpha   90.00
_cell.angle_beta   90.00
_cell.angle_gamma   90.00
#
_symmetry.space_group_name_H-M   'P 1'
#
loop_
_entity.id
_entity.type
_entity.pdbx_description
1 polymer ?
#
loop_
_entity_poly.entity_id
_entity_poly.type
_entity_poly.pdbx_seq_one_letter_code
_entity_poly.pdbx_strand_id
1 'polypeptide(L)'
;MIVVTDGESHDGEELPAALAECDKRNVTRYAIAVLGHYLRRQQDPEDFIREIKSIASDPDEKYFFNVTDEAALNDIVDALGDRIFSLEGTPGHNASSFELEMSQIGFSVHPLEDGLLFGTVGAYDWEGAVLEESGRGRIVPPRSQLRPHFPPRLKNHAAYLGTGVSPGRGCPRGGGRPRGVLRDLG
;
A
#
# COMPACT_ATOMS: atom_id res chain seq x y z
N MET A 1 2.58 -12.37 -2.94
CA MET A 1 1.36 -13.12 -2.61
C MET A 1 1.25 -13.19 -1.10
N ILE A 2 0.05 -12.95 -0.54
CA ILE A 2 -0.22 -13.09 0.89
C ILE A 2 -1.31 -14.14 1.03
N VAL A 3 -1.06 -15.17 1.84
CA VAL A 3 -1.99 -16.27 2.14
C VAL A 3 -2.40 -16.17 3.60
N VAL A 4 -3.70 -16.12 3.87
CA VAL A 4 -4.27 -16.06 5.22
C VAL A 4 -5.30 -17.17 5.34
N THR A 5 -5.15 -18.06 6.32
CA THR A 5 -6.06 -19.18 6.54
C THR A 5 -6.12 -19.56 8.03
N ASP A 6 -7.25 -20.15 8.43
CA ASP A 6 -7.53 -20.68 9.77
C ASP A 6 -7.71 -22.21 9.78
N GLY A 7 -7.40 -22.89 8.67
CA GLY A 7 -7.52 -24.34 8.54
C GLY A 7 -6.64 -24.96 7.45
N GLU A 8 -6.44 -26.28 7.58
CA GLU A 8 -5.68 -27.14 6.65
C GLU A 8 -6.39 -27.26 5.30
N SER A 9 -5.60 -27.32 4.22
CA SER A 9 -6.17 -27.55 2.90
C SER A 9 -6.63 -28.99 2.74
N HIS A 10 -7.73 -29.17 2.01
CA HIS A 10 -8.22 -30.50 1.64
C HIS A 10 -7.57 -31.01 0.34
N ASP A 11 -6.82 -30.14 -0.34
CA ASP A 11 -6.25 -30.36 -1.68
C ASP A 11 -4.70 -30.38 -1.63
N GLY A 12 -4.13 -30.91 -0.54
CA GLY A 12 -2.69 -30.89 -0.30
C GLY A 12 -1.83 -31.55 -1.39
N GLU A 13 -2.42 -32.38 -2.26
CA GLU A 13 -1.73 -32.99 -3.41
C GLU A 13 -1.39 -31.97 -4.52
N GLU A 14 -2.18 -30.89 -4.67
CA GLU A 14 -1.95 -29.87 -5.69
C GLU A 14 -1.00 -28.76 -5.21
N LEU A 15 -0.84 -28.62 -3.89
CA LEU A 15 -0.05 -27.57 -3.26
C LEU A 15 1.41 -27.53 -3.77
N PRO A 16 2.15 -28.64 -3.88
CA PRO A 16 3.54 -28.62 -4.36
C PRO A 16 3.67 -28.09 -5.79
N ALA A 17 2.72 -28.41 -6.67
CA ALA A 17 2.75 -27.96 -8.05
C ALA A 17 2.49 -26.45 -8.14
N ALA A 18 1.55 -25.94 -7.34
CA ALA A 18 1.27 -24.51 -7.25
C ALA A 18 2.47 -23.72 -6.68
N LEU A 19 3.13 -24.25 -5.65
CA LEU A 19 4.33 -23.63 -5.08
C LEU A 19 5.48 -23.59 -6.08
N ALA A 20 5.73 -24.68 -6.81
CA ALA A 20 6.79 -24.74 -7.82
C ALA A 20 6.59 -23.68 -8.93
N GLU A 21 5.35 -23.45 -9.38
CA GLU A 21 5.05 -22.40 -10.36
C GLU A 21 5.23 -20.99 -9.76
N CYS A 22 4.94 -20.80 -8.47
CA CYS A 22 5.22 -19.53 -7.79
C CYS A 22 6.72 -19.24 -7.69
N ASP A 23 7.52 -20.26 -7.33
CA ASP A 23 8.99 -20.13 -7.23
C ASP A 23 9.61 -19.82 -8.58
N LYS A 24 9.15 -20.48 -9.64
CA LYS A 24 9.58 -20.22 -11.03
C LYS A 24 9.29 -18.79 -11.50
N ARG A 25 8.27 -18.15 -10.93
CA ARG A 25 7.88 -16.76 -11.23
C ARG A 25 8.47 -15.76 -10.24
N ASN A 26 9.36 -16.18 -9.34
CA ASN A 26 9.94 -15.35 -8.28
C ASN A 26 8.87 -14.63 -7.43
N VAL A 27 7.74 -15.27 -7.17
CA VAL A 27 6.68 -14.70 -6.34
C VAL A 27 7.08 -14.80 -4.87
N THR A 28 7.29 -13.67 -4.20
CA THR A 28 7.44 -13.66 -2.73
C THR A 28 6.11 -14.01 -2.06
N ARG A 29 6.12 -15.02 -1.19
CA ARG A 29 4.94 -15.57 -0.52
C ARG A 29 5.01 -15.28 0.98
N TYR A 30 4.00 -14.59 1.50
CA TYR A 30 3.77 -14.42 2.93
C TYR A 30 2.62 -15.33 3.35
N ALA A 31 2.75 -16.03 4.48
CA ALA A 31 1.75 -16.97 4.96
C ALA A 31 1.39 -16.68 6.43
N ILE A 32 0.09 -16.59 6.70
CA ILE A 32 -0.46 -16.25 8.02
C ILE A 32 -1.41 -17.37 8.47
N ALA A 33 -1.06 -18.03 9.57
CA ALA A 33 -1.85 -19.09 10.20
C ALA A 33 -2.66 -18.53 11.38
N VAL A 34 -3.99 -18.60 11.30
CA VAL A 34 -4.90 -18.14 12.36
C VAL A 34 -5.35 -19.32 13.22
N LEU A 35 -4.90 -19.38 14.47
CA LEU A 35 -5.08 -20.52 15.37
C LEU A 35 -6.33 -20.45 16.26
N GLY A 36 -7.15 -19.41 16.12
CA GLY A 36 -8.33 -19.19 16.97
C GLY A 36 -9.25 -20.41 17.01
N HIS A 37 -9.47 -21.07 15.87
CA HIS A 37 -10.29 -22.28 15.78
C HIS A 37 -9.70 -23.49 16.54
N TYR A 38 -8.39 -23.72 16.41
CA TYR A 38 -7.67 -24.85 17.02
C TYR A 38 -7.56 -24.69 18.54
N LEU A 39 -7.21 -23.49 19.01
CA LEU A 39 -7.09 -23.18 20.44
C LEU A 39 -8.44 -23.34 21.16
N ARG A 40 -9.54 -22.91 20.55
CA ARG A 40 -10.90 -23.07 21.12
C ARG A 40 -11.34 -24.53 21.23
N ARG A 41 -10.82 -25.41 20.38
CA ARG A 41 -11.18 -26.85 20.34
C ARG A 41 -10.17 -27.77 21.02
N GLN A 42 -9.08 -27.23 21.58
CA GLN A 42 -7.96 -28.02 22.11
C GLN A 42 -7.43 -29.03 21.09
N GLN A 43 -7.42 -28.64 19.81
CA GLN A 43 -6.84 -29.44 18.73
C GLN A 43 -5.37 -29.09 18.56
N ASP A 44 -4.57 -30.07 18.17
CA ASP A 44 -3.15 -29.88 17.89
C ASP A 44 -2.98 -29.12 16.55
N PRO A 45 -2.35 -27.93 16.54
CA PRO A 45 -2.14 -27.15 15.33
C PRO A 45 -0.82 -27.49 14.61
N GLU A 46 -0.04 -28.47 15.03
CA GLU A 46 1.28 -28.78 14.46
C GLU A 46 1.23 -29.03 12.94
N ASP A 47 0.28 -29.85 12.48
CA ASP A 47 0.12 -30.21 11.07
C ASP A 47 -0.25 -28.99 10.21
N PHE A 48 -1.23 -28.21 10.69
CA PHE A 48 -1.63 -26.95 10.11
C PHE A 48 -0.45 -25.95 10.00
N ILE A 49 0.27 -25.72 11.10
CA ILE A 49 1.41 -24.79 11.12
C ILE A 49 2.48 -25.23 10.10
N ARG A 50 2.75 -26.52 10.01
CA ARG A 50 3.73 -27.07 9.06
C ARG A 50 3.30 -26.88 7.61
N GLU A 51 2.02 -27.07 7.31
CA GLU A 51 1.48 -26.79 5.98
C GLU A 51 1.66 -25.32 5.62
N ILE A 52 1.21 -24.40 6.48
CA ILE A 52 1.28 -22.96 6.19
C ILE A 52 2.72 -22.45 6.11
N LYS A 53 3.64 -23.00 6.91
CA LYS A 53 5.08 -22.72 6.77
C LYS A 53 5.60 -23.09 5.38
N SER A 54 5.21 -24.25 4.84
CA SER A 54 5.64 -24.68 3.51
C SER A 54 5.18 -23.77 2.36
N ILE A 55 4.11 -22.99 2.60
CA ILE A 55 3.59 -22.01 1.64
C ILE A 55 4.42 -20.72 1.65
N ALA A 56 5.02 -20.37 2.79
CA ALA A 56 5.84 -19.17 2.92
C ALA A 56 7.12 -19.27 2.06
N SER A 57 7.70 -18.13 1.73
CA SER A 57 9.05 -18.08 1.17
C SER A 57 10.12 -18.18 2.26
N ASP A 58 11.34 -18.57 1.90
CA ASP A 58 12.48 -18.57 2.83
C ASP A 58 13.05 -17.16 3.06
N PRO A 59 13.49 -16.81 4.29
CA PRO A 59 13.41 -17.61 5.51
C PRO A 59 12.05 -17.48 6.21
N ASP A 60 11.56 -18.57 6.82
CA ASP A 60 10.28 -18.64 7.53
C ASP A 60 10.08 -17.49 8.52
N GLU A 61 11.11 -17.11 9.27
CA GLU A 61 11.08 -16.03 10.27
C GLU A 61 10.64 -14.67 9.70
N LYS A 62 10.77 -14.50 8.39
CA LYS A 62 10.40 -13.27 7.69
C LYS A 62 9.01 -13.34 7.04
N TYR A 63 8.61 -14.51 6.57
CA TYR A 63 7.49 -14.67 5.67
C TYR A 63 6.34 -15.50 6.26
N PHE A 64 6.55 -16.17 7.38
CA PHE A 64 5.53 -16.92 8.12
C PHE A 64 5.14 -16.21 9.41
N PHE A 65 3.83 -16.12 9.67
CA PHE A 65 3.26 -15.56 10.88
C PHE A 65 2.23 -16.51 11.47
N ASN A 66 2.28 -16.73 12.79
CA ASN A 66 1.22 -17.40 13.52
C ASN A 66 0.44 -16.39 14.38
N VAL A 67 -0.87 -16.58 14.45
CA VAL A 67 -1.77 -15.65 15.14
C VAL A 67 -2.67 -16.45 16.06
N THR A 68 -2.82 -16.02 17.30
CA THR A 68 -3.67 -16.70 18.28
C THR A 68 -5.15 -16.45 18.04
N ASP A 69 -5.53 -15.29 17.49
CA ASP A 69 -6.93 -14.90 17.25
C ASP A 69 -7.02 -13.80 16.18
N GLU A 70 -8.19 -13.61 15.57
CA GLU A 70 -8.36 -12.67 14.44
C GLU A 70 -8.05 -11.22 14.83
N ALA A 71 -8.18 -10.86 16.10
CA ALA A 71 -7.85 -9.52 16.60
C ALA A 71 -6.36 -9.17 16.46
N ALA A 72 -5.46 -10.15 16.64
CA ALA A 72 -4.02 -9.95 16.51
C ALA A 72 -3.55 -9.89 15.05
N LEU A 73 -4.45 -10.13 14.08
CA LEU A 73 -4.18 -9.93 12.67
C LEU A 73 -3.92 -8.45 12.35
N ASN A 74 -4.57 -7.51 13.07
CA ASN A 74 -4.37 -6.08 12.85
C ASN A 74 -2.91 -5.66 13.10
N ASP A 75 -2.31 -6.15 14.20
CA ASP A 75 -0.92 -5.83 14.54
C ASP A 75 0.07 -6.40 13.50
N ILE A 76 -0.25 -7.56 12.93
CA ILE A 76 0.56 -8.22 11.88
C ILE A 76 0.36 -7.52 10.53
N VAL A 77 -0.85 -7.09 10.21
CA VAL A 77 -1.15 -6.35 8.98
C VAL A 77 -0.44 -4.99 8.99
N ASP A 78 -0.38 -4.31 10.13
CA ASP A 78 0.38 -3.07 10.26
C ASP A 78 1.88 -3.32 10.06
N ALA A 79 2.45 -4.34 10.72
CA ALA A 79 3.86 -4.70 10.57
C ALA A 79 4.22 -5.20 9.16
N LEU A 80 3.32 -5.97 8.53
CA LEU A 80 3.47 -6.47 7.17
C LEU A 80 3.31 -5.35 6.15
N GLY A 81 2.36 -4.45 6.39
CA GLY A 81 2.15 -3.22 5.64
C GLY A 81 3.41 -2.38 5.65
N ASP A 82 3.93 -2.02 6.83
CA ASP A 82 5.17 -1.26 6.96
C ASP A 82 6.33 -1.93 6.23
N ARG A 83 6.41 -3.27 6.24
CA ARG A 83 7.48 -4.03 5.58
C ARG A 83 7.31 -4.11 4.06
N ILE A 84 6.09 -4.27 3.55
CA ILE A 84 5.78 -4.31 2.11
C ILE A 84 5.85 -2.91 1.51
N PHE A 85 5.29 -1.90 2.17
CA PHE A 85 5.42 -0.50 1.77
C PHE A 85 6.88 -0.04 1.84
N SER A 86 7.65 -0.52 2.83
CA SER A 86 9.10 -0.32 2.84
C SER A 86 9.80 -1.05 1.70
N LEU A 87 9.28 -2.17 1.18
CA LEU A 87 9.88 -2.93 0.07
C LEU A 87 9.55 -2.30 -1.30
N GLU A 88 8.34 -1.75 -1.44
CA GLU A 88 7.89 -1.01 -2.61
C GLU A 88 8.34 0.47 -2.59
N GLY A 89 8.82 0.97 -1.43
CA GLY A 89 9.23 2.35 -1.23
C GLY A 89 10.53 2.54 -0.42
N THR A 90 11.53 1.65 -0.54
CA THR A 90 12.75 1.76 0.30
C THR A 90 13.67 2.91 -0.12
N PRO A 91 14.04 3.84 0.80
CA PRO A 91 15.18 4.73 0.62
C PRO A 91 16.49 4.02 1.03
N GLY A 92 16.79 2.88 0.40
CA GLY A 92 17.92 2.01 0.76
C GLY A 92 18.70 1.57 -0.46
N HIS A 93 19.78 2.30 -0.77
CA HIS A 93 20.85 2.04 -1.73
C HIS A 93 20.45 1.22 -2.99
N ASN A 94 20.03 1.93 -4.03
CA ASN A 94 19.78 1.47 -5.42
C ASN A 94 18.39 0.89 -5.75
N ALA A 95 17.33 1.30 -5.04
CA ALA A 95 15.95 1.14 -5.50
C ALA A 95 15.34 2.53 -5.74
N SER A 96 14.75 2.76 -6.93
CA SER A 96 14.02 4.00 -7.23
C SER A 96 12.72 4.02 -6.42
N SER A 97 12.56 4.97 -5.51
CA SER A 97 11.24 5.35 -5.00
C SER A 97 10.31 5.62 -6.18
N PHE A 98 9.07 5.10 -6.15
CA PHE A 98 8.10 5.42 -7.20
C PHE A 98 7.65 6.87 -7.00
N GLU A 99 8.23 7.78 -7.76
CA GLU A 99 7.83 9.18 -7.74
C GLU A 99 6.48 9.34 -8.44
N LEU A 100 6.40 8.87 -9.69
CA LEU A 100 5.22 9.03 -10.55
C LEU A 100 4.86 7.78 -11.35
N GLU A 101 5.62 6.71 -11.24
CA GLU A 101 5.48 5.46 -11.99
C GLU A 101 4.11 4.80 -11.71
N MET A 102 3.65 4.87 -10.47
CA MET A 102 2.35 4.37 -10.02
C MET A 102 1.32 5.49 -9.85
N SER A 103 1.58 6.69 -10.38
CA SER A 103 0.85 7.92 -10.04
C SER A 103 -0.66 7.88 -10.32
N GLN A 104 -1.12 7.05 -11.25
CA GLN A 104 -2.53 6.95 -11.64
C GLN A 104 -3.14 8.33 -11.93
N ILE A 105 -2.48 9.07 -12.83
CA ILE A 105 -2.87 10.44 -13.17
C ILE A 105 -4.27 10.47 -13.76
N GLY A 106 -5.08 11.42 -13.29
CA GLY A 106 -6.45 11.60 -13.76
C GLY A 106 -7.46 10.70 -13.04
N PHE A 107 -7.07 10.12 -11.89
CA PHE A 107 -8.00 9.51 -10.95
C PHE A 107 -9.17 10.44 -10.61
N SER A 108 -8.87 11.74 -10.48
CA SER A 108 -9.87 12.81 -10.48
C SER A 108 -9.41 13.96 -11.37
N VAL A 109 -10.36 14.74 -11.90
CA VAL A 109 -10.09 15.87 -12.79
C VAL A 109 -10.99 17.03 -12.42
N HIS A 110 -10.43 18.24 -12.39
CA HIS A 110 -11.19 19.48 -12.26
C HIS A 110 -10.72 20.52 -13.28
N PRO A 111 -11.63 21.14 -14.05
CA PRO A 111 -11.27 22.22 -14.98
C PRO A 111 -10.92 23.52 -14.24
N LEU A 112 -9.81 24.16 -14.62
CA LEU A 112 -9.41 25.50 -14.18
C LEU A 112 -9.72 26.52 -15.28
N GLU A 113 -9.62 27.81 -14.97
CA GLU A 113 -9.82 28.88 -15.96
C GLU A 113 -8.78 28.83 -17.10
N ASP A 114 -7.55 28.37 -16.81
CA ASP A 114 -6.42 28.34 -17.73
C ASP A 114 -5.81 26.94 -17.92
N GLY A 115 -6.49 25.87 -17.50
CA GLY A 115 -5.98 24.51 -17.58
C GLY A 115 -6.85 23.43 -16.94
N LEU A 116 -6.23 22.29 -16.64
CA LEU A 116 -6.83 21.15 -15.94
C LEU A 116 -6.01 20.83 -14.70
N LEU A 117 -6.70 20.45 -13.62
CA LEU A 117 -6.10 19.90 -12.41
C LEU A 117 -6.44 18.41 -12.34
N PHE A 118 -5.43 17.57 -12.31
CA PHE A 118 -5.54 16.12 -12.20
C PHE A 118 -5.13 15.68 -10.79
N GLY A 119 -5.92 14.80 -10.19
CA GLY A 119 -5.50 14.05 -9.02
C GLY A 119 -4.65 12.84 -9.42
N THR A 120 -3.60 12.57 -8.64
CA THR A 120 -2.64 11.49 -8.90
C THR A 120 -2.42 10.69 -7.62
N VAL A 121 -3.33 9.76 -7.32
CA VAL A 121 -3.44 9.11 -6.01
C VAL A 121 -2.27 8.19 -5.66
N GLY A 122 -1.59 7.62 -6.66
CA GLY A 122 -0.46 6.71 -6.44
C GLY A 122 0.90 7.39 -6.53
N ALA A 123 0.95 8.72 -6.60
CA ALA A 123 2.21 9.45 -6.64
C ALA A 123 2.93 9.34 -5.29
N TYR A 124 4.26 9.30 -5.30
CA TYR A 124 5.10 9.27 -4.10
C TYR A 124 4.70 8.17 -3.10
N ASP A 125 4.78 6.90 -3.53
CA ASP A 125 4.42 5.75 -2.69
C ASP A 125 2.98 5.84 -2.14
N TRP A 126 2.02 6.22 -2.99
CA TRP A 126 0.61 6.43 -2.63
C TRP A 126 0.34 7.52 -1.57
N GLU A 127 1.31 8.38 -1.26
CA GLU A 127 1.02 9.66 -0.57
C GLU A 127 0.02 10.49 -1.38
N GLY A 128 0.13 10.40 -2.71
CA GLY A 128 -0.70 11.09 -3.69
C GLY A 128 -0.22 12.52 -3.96
N ALA A 129 -0.68 13.09 -5.07
CA ALA A 129 -0.37 14.44 -5.48
C ALA A 129 -1.46 15.02 -6.39
N VAL A 130 -1.24 16.27 -6.82
CA VAL A 130 -2.02 16.93 -7.86
C VAL A 130 -1.10 17.39 -8.98
N LEU A 131 -1.59 17.34 -10.20
CA LEU A 131 -0.89 17.76 -11.40
C LEU A 131 -1.71 18.84 -12.09
N GLU A 132 -1.10 20.00 -12.31
CA GLU A 132 -1.71 21.05 -13.12
C GLU A 132 -1.16 20.99 -14.54
N GLU A 133 -2.04 21.05 -15.52
CA GLU A 133 -1.71 21.23 -16.92
C GLU A 133 -2.42 22.49 -17.43
N SER A 134 -1.65 23.56 -17.63
CA SER A 134 -2.16 24.84 -18.12
C SER A 134 -1.36 25.31 -19.32
N GLY A 135 -1.75 26.43 -19.93
CA GLY A 135 -0.99 27.05 -21.03
C GLY A 135 0.46 27.44 -20.66
N ARG A 136 0.81 27.38 -19.37
CA ARG A 136 2.17 27.61 -18.83
C ARG A 136 3.01 26.33 -18.74
N GLY A 137 2.43 25.19 -19.10
CA GLY A 137 3.05 23.87 -19.04
C GLY A 137 2.50 23.01 -17.90
N ARG A 138 3.13 21.85 -17.73
CA ARG A 138 2.76 20.85 -16.73
C ARG A 138 3.55 21.07 -15.44
N ILE A 139 2.86 21.17 -14.32
CA ILE A 139 3.44 21.35 -12.99
C ILE A 139 2.99 20.21 -12.09
N VAL A 140 3.97 19.49 -11.53
CA VAL A 140 3.76 18.50 -10.46
C VAL A 140 4.53 18.97 -9.24
N PRO A 141 3.88 19.30 -8.11
CA PRO A 141 4.57 19.67 -6.89
C PRO A 141 5.45 18.52 -6.40
N PRO A 142 6.74 18.75 -6.08
CA PRO A 142 7.59 17.72 -5.53
C PRO A 142 7.10 17.28 -4.15
N ARG A 143 7.37 16.03 -3.78
CA ARG A 143 7.01 15.42 -2.47
C ARG A 143 7.33 16.33 -1.27
N SER A 144 8.47 17.02 -1.31
CA SER A 144 8.92 17.93 -0.24
C SER A 144 7.99 19.13 0.00
N GLN A 145 7.22 19.57 -0.99
CA GLN A 145 6.24 20.64 -0.86
C GLN A 145 4.89 20.14 -0.31
N LEU A 146 4.58 18.86 -0.45
CA LEU A 146 3.32 18.25 0.01
C LEU A 146 3.42 17.78 1.47
N ARG A 147 4.57 17.22 1.87
CA ARG A 147 4.83 16.69 3.24
C ARG A 147 4.39 17.60 4.41
N PRO A 148 4.60 18.92 4.38
CA PRO A 148 4.17 19.80 5.48
C PRO A 148 2.65 19.90 5.66
N HIS A 149 1.88 19.55 4.63
CA HIS A 149 0.42 19.68 4.63
C HIS A 149 -0.31 18.41 5.08
N PHE A 150 0.40 17.28 5.23
CA PHE A 150 -0.20 16.05 5.73
C PHE A 150 -0.34 16.08 7.27
N PRO A 151 -1.52 15.71 7.81
CA PRO A 151 -1.70 15.42 9.23
C PRO A 151 -0.63 14.44 9.73
N PRO A 152 -0.14 14.55 10.97
CA PRO A 152 0.87 13.62 11.50
C PRO A 152 0.50 12.14 11.36
N ARG A 153 -0.80 11.83 11.42
CA ARG A 153 -1.36 10.48 11.23
C ARG A 153 -1.27 9.92 9.81
N LEU A 154 -0.93 10.73 8.81
CA LEU A 154 -0.87 10.33 7.40
C LEU A 154 0.53 10.47 6.80
N LYS A 155 1.54 10.87 7.59
CA LYS A 155 2.90 11.13 7.10
C LYS A 155 3.65 9.87 6.65
N ASN A 156 3.17 8.68 7.05
CA ASN A 156 3.77 7.38 6.74
C ASN A 156 2.76 6.36 6.18
N HIS A 157 1.56 6.80 5.80
CA HIS A 157 0.53 5.93 5.24
C HIS A 157 0.10 6.44 3.87
N ALA A 158 -0.29 5.53 2.97
CA ALA A 158 -0.87 5.84 1.67
C ALA A 158 -2.07 6.80 1.85
N ALA A 159 -1.82 8.10 1.72
CA ALA A 159 -2.79 9.14 2.02
C ALA A 159 -3.75 9.40 0.85
N TYR A 160 -3.45 8.85 -0.33
CA TYR A 160 -4.27 8.92 -1.55
C TYR A 160 -4.72 10.35 -1.90
N LEU A 161 -3.83 11.34 -1.71
CA LEU A 161 -4.07 12.72 -2.12
C LEU A 161 -4.36 12.78 -3.64
N GLY A 162 -5.41 13.50 -4.03
CA GLY A 162 -5.87 13.53 -5.43
C GLY A 162 -6.99 12.54 -5.73
N THR A 163 -7.56 11.89 -4.72
CA THR A 163 -8.84 11.15 -4.83
C THR A 163 -9.99 12.08 -5.23
N GLY A 164 -9.99 13.31 -4.71
CA GLY A 164 -10.85 14.40 -5.16
C GLY A 164 -10.05 15.69 -5.30
N VAL A 165 -10.32 16.44 -6.36
CA VAL A 165 -9.71 17.76 -6.60
C VAL A 165 -10.80 18.81 -6.80
N SER A 166 -10.62 19.96 -6.16
CA SER A 166 -11.55 21.10 -6.26
C SER A 166 -10.81 22.41 -5.97
N PRO A 167 -11.22 23.54 -6.58
CA PRO A 167 -10.61 24.83 -6.34
C PRO A 167 -10.94 25.32 -4.93
N GLY A 168 -9.94 25.79 -4.20
CA GLY A 168 -10.11 26.45 -2.91
C GLY A 168 -10.68 27.86 -3.09
N ARG A 169 -11.74 28.20 -2.34
CA ARG A 169 -12.25 29.58 -2.27
C ARG A 169 -11.26 30.44 -1.46
N GLY A 170 -10.39 31.20 -2.13
CA GLY A 170 -9.55 32.20 -1.47
C GLY A 170 -8.22 32.56 -2.12
N CYS A 171 -8.12 32.70 -3.45
CA CYS A 171 -6.89 33.17 -4.10
C CYS A 171 -7.02 34.63 -4.58
N PRO A 172 -6.38 35.63 -3.93
CA PRO A 172 -6.22 36.95 -4.51
C PRO A 172 -5.19 36.88 -5.64
N ARG A 173 -5.51 37.57 -6.74
CA ARG A 173 -4.68 37.74 -7.93
C ARG A 173 -3.28 38.25 -7.57
N GLY A 174 -2.25 37.46 -7.88
CA GLY A 174 -0.85 37.91 -7.84
C GLY A 174 0.15 36.79 -7.59
N GLY A 175 0.73 36.23 -8.66
CA GLY A 175 2.05 35.55 -8.64
C GLY A 175 2.28 34.35 -7.71
N GLY A 176 1.25 33.79 -7.07
CA GLY A 176 1.36 32.65 -6.15
C GLY A 176 1.12 31.32 -6.85
N ARG A 177 2.02 30.36 -6.63
CA ARG A 177 1.92 28.96 -7.10
C ARG A 177 0.56 28.34 -6.69
N PRO A 178 0.00 27.42 -7.49
CA PRO A 178 -1.26 26.77 -7.20
C PRO A 178 -1.11 25.95 -5.91
N ARG A 179 -1.70 26.44 -4.82
CA ARG A 179 -1.94 25.63 -3.63
C ARG A 179 -3.26 24.91 -3.86
N GLY A 180 -3.20 23.65 -4.30
CA GLY A 180 -4.35 22.75 -4.23
C GLY A 180 -4.83 22.70 -2.78
N VAL A 181 -6.05 23.16 -2.52
CA VAL A 181 -6.61 23.15 -1.17
C VAL A 181 -7.23 21.78 -0.93
N LEU A 182 -6.65 21.07 0.03
CA LEU A 182 -7.18 19.88 0.67
C LEU A 182 -8.57 20.23 1.26
N ARG A 183 -9.64 19.62 0.75
CA ARG A 183 -10.93 19.59 1.46
C ARG A 183 -11.29 18.15 1.78
N ASP A 184 -11.43 17.95 3.08
CA ASP A 184 -12.29 16.98 3.77
C ASP A 184 -11.92 15.50 3.62
N LEU A 185 -10.97 15.06 4.45
CA LEU A 185 -11.09 13.76 5.14
C LEU A 185 -11.85 14.02 6.44
N GLY A 186 -13.19 14.03 6.34
CA GLY A 186 -14.12 14.00 7.46
C GLY A 186 -14.92 12.71 7.40
#